data_AF-X1NZS2-F1
#
_entry.id   AF-X1NZS2-F1
#
_cell.length_a   1.000
_cell.length_b   1.000
_cell.length_c   1.000
_cell.angle_alpha   90.00
_cell.angle_beta   90.00
_cell.angle_gamma   90.00
#
_symmetry.space_group_name_H-M   'P 1'
#
loop_
_entity.id
_entity.type
_entity.pdbx_description
1 polymer ?
#
loop_
_entity_poly.entity_id
_entity_poly.type
_entity_poly.pdbx_seq_one_letter_code
_entity_poly.pdbx_strand_id
1 'polypeptide(L)'
;ADTLNQEPVILSYLRSYPERVEILTEGGSYKLANISFETPIRHRHPVETYGFIFRTPRHTFSWITDTRYFDELSSYYVGELLIINVVRLTPGAPIDHLSLPEAKGIIEKIKPKTAILTHFGMTMWRAKPWELAQKLTMETGITVIAARDGMRFDLAQLK
;
A
#
# COMPACT_ATOMS: atom_id res chain seq x y z
N ALA A 1 -7.09 -4.74 -19.28
CA ALA A 1 -6.25 -5.04 -18.10
C ALA A 1 -4.89 -5.53 -18.58
N ASP A 2 -3.82 -4.88 -18.12
CA ASP A 2 -2.43 -5.11 -18.59
C ASP A 2 -1.99 -6.59 -18.49
N THR A 3 -2.54 -7.33 -17.53
CA THR A 3 -2.22 -8.74 -17.26
C THR A 3 -2.84 -9.76 -18.22
N LEU A 4 -3.81 -9.37 -19.06
CA LEU A 4 -4.59 -10.29 -19.92
C LEU A 4 -4.37 -10.07 -21.43
N ASN A 5 -3.59 -9.06 -21.80
CA ASN A 5 -3.33 -8.66 -23.19
C ASN A 5 -2.33 -9.60 -23.91
N GLN A 6 -1.87 -9.24 -25.13
CA GLN A 6 -1.16 -10.11 -26.07
C GLN A 6 0.14 -10.77 -25.55
N GLU A 7 0.80 -10.20 -24.54
CA GLU A 7 1.92 -10.82 -23.80
C GLU A 7 1.59 -10.86 -22.30
N PRO A 8 0.71 -11.78 -21.86
CA PRO A 8 0.19 -11.75 -20.51
C PRO A 8 1.19 -12.39 -19.53
N VAL A 9 1.35 -11.79 -18.35
CA VAL A 9 2.06 -12.43 -17.22
C VAL A 9 1.39 -13.76 -16.84
N ILE A 10 0.07 -13.86 -17.04
CA ILE A 10 -0.69 -15.10 -16.88
C ILE A 10 -0.84 -15.78 -18.24
N LEU A 11 -0.07 -16.85 -18.45
CA LEU A 11 -0.12 -17.69 -19.64
C LEU A 11 -1.54 -18.19 -19.88
N SER A 12 -1.98 -18.19 -21.15
CA SER A 12 -3.38 -18.47 -21.51
C SER A 12 -3.91 -19.79 -20.97
N TYR A 13 -3.08 -20.84 -20.93
CA TYR A 13 -3.48 -22.16 -20.41
C TYR A 13 -3.70 -22.18 -18.89
N LEU A 14 -3.14 -21.23 -18.14
CA LEU A 14 -3.34 -21.12 -16.68
C LEU A 14 -4.67 -20.44 -16.33
N ARG A 15 -5.33 -19.78 -17.30
CA ARG A 15 -6.54 -18.98 -17.04
C ARG A 15 -7.76 -19.81 -16.64
N SER A 16 -7.77 -21.12 -16.93
CA SER A 16 -8.86 -22.04 -16.56
C SER A 16 -8.70 -22.73 -15.21
N TYR A 17 -7.57 -22.54 -14.52
CA TYR A 17 -7.28 -23.20 -13.24
C TYR A 17 -7.93 -22.51 -12.02
N PRO A 18 -7.96 -21.16 -11.93
CA PRO A 18 -8.66 -20.49 -10.83
C PRO A 18 -10.17 -20.72 -10.89
N GLU A 19 -10.82 -20.76 -9.72
CA GLU A 19 -12.29 -20.81 -9.62
C GLU A 19 -12.94 -19.61 -10.34
N ARG A 20 -12.33 -18.43 -10.22
CA ARG A 20 -12.77 -17.21 -10.89
C ARG A 20 -11.61 -16.23 -11.11
N VAL A 21 -11.78 -15.37 -12.11
CA VAL A 21 -10.90 -14.23 -12.40
C VAL A 21 -11.76 -12.99 -12.42
N GLU A 22 -11.42 -12.01 -11.58
CA GLU A 22 -12.10 -10.71 -11.52
C GLU A 22 -11.11 -9.61 -11.93
N ILE A 23 -11.57 -8.70 -12.79
CA ILE A 23 -10.80 -7.52 -13.19
C ILE A 23 -11.14 -6.40 -12.22
N LEU A 24 -10.12 -5.85 -11.58
CA LEU A 24 -10.30 -4.74 -10.65
C LEU A 24 -10.45 -3.42 -11.42
N THR A 25 -11.37 -2.57 -10.96
CA THR A 25 -11.61 -1.22 -11.50
C THR A 25 -11.56 -0.17 -10.40
N GLU A 26 -11.33 1.08 -10.78
CA GLU A 26 -11.46 2.23 -9.87
C GLU A 26 -12.87 2.28 -9.24
N GLY A 27 -12.93 2.57 -7.94
CA GLY A 27 -14.17 2.59 -7.16
C GLY A 27 -14.82 1.22 -6.94
N GLY A 28 -14.16 0.13 -7.36
CA GLY A 28 -14.69 -1.22 -7.25
C GLY A 28 -14.68 -1.76 -5.82
N SER A 29 -15.60 -2.69 -5.55
CA SER A 29 -15.73 -3.39 -4.27
C SER A 29 -15.89 -4.89 -4.51
N TYR A 30 -15.16 -5.69 -3.74
CA TYR A 30 -15.03 -7.13 -3.93
C TYR A 30 -15.15 -7.85 -2.60
N LYS A 31 -15.62 -9.10 -2.64
CA LYS A 31 -15.81 -9.91 -1.43
C LYS A 31 -15.27 -11.32 -1.63
N LEU A 32 -14.48 -11.78 -0.65
CA LEU A 32 -14.00 -13.13 -0.54
C LEU A 32 -14.28 -13.65 0.87
N ALA A 33 -15.25 -14.55 1.00
CA ALA A 33 -15.73 -15.05 2.29
C ALA A 33 -16.12 -13.92 3.25
N ASN A 34 -15.41 -13.80 4.38
CA ASN A 34 -15.63 -12.79 5.42
C ASN A 34 -14.75 -11.53 5.26
N ILE A 35 -14.00 -11.42 4.18
CA ILE A 35 -13.16 -10.27 3.87
C ILE A 35 -13.77 -9.55 2.66
N SER A 36 -13.91 -8.24 2.75
CA SER A 36 -14.19 -7.39 1.59
C SER A 36 -13.04 -6.42 1.38
N PHE A 37 -12.83 -6.01 0.13
CA PHE A 37 -11.86 -4.97 -0.17
C PHE A 37 -12.34 -4.06 -1.29
N GLU A 38 -11.82 -2.84 -1.30
CA GLU A 38 -12.11 -1.80 -2.28
C GLU A 38 -10.84 -1.33 -2.97
N THR A 39 -10.97 -0.90 -4.22
CA THR A 39 -9.93 -0.22 -5.00
C THR A 39 -10.35 1.25 -5.21
N PRO A 40 -10.15 2.12 -4.19
CA PRO A 40 -10.86 3.40 -4.10
C PRO A 40 -10.48 4.38 -5.21
N ILE A 41 -9.24 4.33 -5.70
CA ILE A 41 -8.71 5.24 -6.72
C ILE A 41 -7.65 4.52 -7.55
N ARG A 42 -7.59 4.78 -8.87
CA ARG A 42 -6.45 4.35 -9.68
C ARG A 42 -5.22 5.18 -9.32
N HIS A 43 -4.12 4.49 -9.04
CA HIS A 43 -2.85 5.11 -8.73
C HIS A 43 -2.19 5.75 -9.96
N ARG A 44 -1.38 6.78 -9.71
CA ARG A 44 -0.58 7.44 -10.74
C ARG A 44 0.73 6.66 -10.91
N HIS A 45 0.72 5.66 -11.80
CA HIS A 45 1.84 4.76 -12.08
C HIS A 45 1.83 4.38 -13.59
N PRO A 46 2.96 3.94 -14.21
CA PRO A 46 3.01 3.68 -15.66
C PRO A 46 2.05 2.61 -16.18
N VAL A 47 1.61 1.71 -15.30
CA VAL A 47 0.64 0.64 -15.58
C VAL A 47 -0.59 0.80 -14.69
N GLU A 48 -1.65 0.06 -15.01
CA GLU A 48 -2.85 0.02 -14.18
C GLU A 48 -2.53 -0.51 -12.77
N THR A 49 -2.57 0.40 -11.79
CA THR A 49 -2.26 0.12 -10.38
C THR A 49 -3.35 0.67 -9.48
N TYR A 50 -3.67 -0.05 -8.40
CA TYR A 50 -4.63 0.36 -7.38
C TYR A 50 -4.03 0.16 -5.99
N GLY A 51 -4.37 1.04 -5.05
CA GLY A 51 -4.30 0.72 -3.63
C GLY A 51 -5.59 0.06 -3.15
N PHE A 52 -5.60 -0.36 -1.89
CA PHE A 52 -6.67 -1.19 -1.34
C PHE A 52 -7.15 -0.69 0.01
N ILE A 53 -8.44 -0.86 0.29
CA ILE A 53 -9.00 -0.80 1.64
C ILE A 53 -9.60 -2.16 1.96
N PHE A 54 -9.00 -2.88 2.91
CA PHE A 54 -9.48 -4.17 3.38
C PHE A 54 -10.36 -3.98 4.61
N ARG A 55 -11.51 -4.66 4.61
CA ARG A 55 -12.43 -4.74 5.73
C ARG A 55 -12.61 -6.20 6.12
N THR A 56 -12.25 -6.49 7.36
CA THR A 56 -12.46 -7.77 8.01
C THR A 56 -13.54 -7.61 9.09
N PRO A 57 -14.04 -8.69 9.72
CA PRO A 57 -15.05 -8.56 10.77
C PRO A 57 -14.62 -7.73 11.98
N ARG A 58 -13.31 -7.51 12.18
CA ARG A 58 -12.76 -6.82 13.37
C ARG A 58 -11.91 -5.61 13.05
N HIS A 59 -11.26 -5.59 11.90
CA HIS A 59 -10.27 -4.57 11.55
C HIS A 59 -10.46 -4.06 10.13
N THR A 60 -10.19 -2.78 9.96
CA THR A 60 -10.05 -2.13 8.65
C THR A 60 -8.61 -1.69 8.48
N PHE A 61 -8.00 -2.01 7.34
CA PHE A 61 -6.65 -1.55 7.02
C PHE A 61 -6.53 -1.16 5.56
N SER A 62 -5.68 -0.18 5.28
CA SER A 62 -5.40 0.29 3.92
C SER A 62 -4.02 -0.14 3.46
N TRP A 63 -3.87 -0.36 2.15
CA TRP A 63 -2.59 -0.59 1.50
C TRP A 63 -2.43 0.35 0.32
N ILE A 64 -1.58 1.35 0.49
CA ILE A 64 -1.13 2.24 -0.58
C ILE A 64 0.05 1.58 -1.28
N THR A 65 -0.24 0.98 -2.44
CA THR A 65 0.74 0.40 -3.35
C THR A 65 1.46 1.51 -4.15
N ASP A 66 2.18 1.13 -5.20
CA ASP A 66 2.97 2.06 -6.02
C ASP A 66 2.13 3.18 -6.62
N THR A 67 2.56 4.42 -6.36
CA THR A 67 1.97 5.64 -6.93
C THR A 67 2.91 6.83 -6.76
N ARG A 68 2.84 7.77 -7.70
CA ARG A 68 3.27 9.14 -7.48
C ARG A 68 2.37 9.80 -6.43
N TYR A 69 2.94 10.67 -5.59
CA TYR A 69 2.16 11.49 -4.67
C TYR A 69 1.21 12.46 -5.41
N PHE A 70 0.03 12.68 -4.84
CA PHE A 70 -0.92 13.73 -5.18
C PHE A 70 -1.73 14.10 -3.93
N ASP A 71 -2.23 15.33 -3.86
CA ASP A 71 -2.72 15.90 -2.59
C ASP A 71 -3.92 15.18 -1.99
N GLU A 72 -4.79 14.65 -2.86
CA GLU A 72 -5.97 13.89 -2.49
C GLU A 72 -5.66 12.44 -2.12
N LEU A 73 -4.44 11.94 -2.34
CA LEU A 73 -4.12 10.52 -2.18
C LEU A 73 -4.56 9.98 -0.80
N SER A 74 -4.27 10.72 0.26
CA SER A 74 -4.63 10.31 1.63
C SER A 74 -6.14 10.29 1.91
N SER A 75 -6.97 11.05 1.17
CA SER A 75 -8.42 11.08 1.44
C SER A 75 -9.15 9.81 0.97
N TYR A 76 -8.50 9.02 0.10
CA TYR A 76 -9.04 7.75 -0.39
C TYR A 76 -8.79 6.58 0.55
N TYR A 77 -8.01 6.74 1.62
CA TYR A 77 -7.59 5.63 2.48
C TYR A 77 -7.99 5.86 3.94
N VAL A 78 -8.43 4.78 4.59
CA VAL A 78 -8.84 4.74 5.99
C VAL A 78 -8.46 3.41 6.64
N GLY A 79 -8.32 3.39 7.96
CA GLY A 79 -8.11 2.15 8.69
C GLY A 79 -7.20 2.31 9.89
N GLU A 80 -7.20 1.28 10.73
CA GLU A 80 -6.37 1.20 11.94
C GLU A 80 -4.92 0.90 11.59
N LEU A 81 -4.69 0.18 10.49
CA LEU A 81 -3.38 -0.11 9.93
C LEU A 81 -3.27 0.50 8.53
N LEU A 82 -2.13 1.14 8.26
CA LEU A 82 -1.75 1.61 6.94
C LEU A 82 -0.47 0.91 6.48
N ILE A 83 -0.53 0.17 5.39
CA ILE A 83 0.66 -0.34 4.69
C ILE A 83 0.96 0.62 3.54
N ILE A 84 2.19 1.08 3.42
CA ILE A 84 2.56 2.10 2.42
C ILE A 84 3.89 1.77 1.75
N ASN A 85 3.88 1.73 0.42
CA ASN A 85 5.09 1.57 -0.38
C ASN A 85 5.89 2.88 -0.38
N VAL A 86 7.14 2.83 0.09
CA VAL A 86 8.04 4.00 0.21
C VAL A 86 9.38 3.68 -0.43
N VAL A 87 9.49 3.96 -1.72
CA VAL A 87 10.69 3.63 -2.50
C VAL A 87 11.83 4.61 -2.23
N ARG A 88 11.51 5.89 -2.01
CA ARG A 88 12.50 6.97 -2.05
C ARG A 88 12.74 7.59 -0.68
N LEU A 89 13.99 7.98 -0.42
CA LEU A 89 14.31 8.76 0.78
C LEU A 89 13.82 10.21 0.67
N THR A 90 13.95 10.82 -0.50
CA THR A 90 13.60 12.24 -0.76
C THR A 90 12.70 12.37 -1.99
N PRO A 91 11.88 13.42 -2.08
CA PRO A 91 11.08 13.69 -3.28
C PRO A 91 11.95 14.17 -4.46
N GLY A 92 11.32 14.37 -5.62
CA GLY A 92 11.93 15.06 -6.77
C GLY A 92 12.55 14.17 -7.86
N ALA A 93 12.67 12.86 -7.65
CA ALA A 93 13.02 11.95 -8.75
C ALA A 93 11.84 11.79 -9.73
N PRO A 94 12.07 11.66 -11.05
CA PRO A 94 11.03 11.45 -12.06
C PRO A 94 10.55 10.00 -12.06
N ILE A 95 10.15 9.50 -10.90
CA ILE A 95 9.73 8.12 -10.65
C ILE A 95 8.38 8.17 -9.92
N ASP A 96 7.45 7.31 -10.35
CA ASP A 96 6.08 7.25 -9.86
C ASP A 96 5.92 6.49 -8.53
N HIS A 97 6.72 6.89 -7.54
CA HIS A 97 6.72 6.27 -6.21
C HIS A 97 6.81 7.30 -5.09
N LEU A 98 6.25 6.97 -3.93
CA LEU A 98 6.32 7.82 -2.75
C LEU A 98 7.73 7.91 -2.18
N SER A 99 8.01 9.06 -1.59
CA SER A 99 9.18 9.33 -0.76
C SER A 99 8.82 9.34 0.72
N LEU A 100 9.83 9.26 1.60
CA LEU A 100 9.63 9.28 3.05
C LEU A 100 8.87 10.53 3.56
N PRO A 101 9.17 11.77 3.10
CA PRO A 101 8.40 12.94 3.51
C PRO A 101 6.94 12.90 3.04
N GLU A 102 6.67 12.40 1.84
CA GLU A 102 5.30 12.24 1.31
C GLU A 102 4.54 11.18 2.13
N ALA A 103 5.18 10.05 2.45
CA ALA A 103 4.63 9.01 3.30
C ALA A 103 4.31 9.53 4.71
N LYS A 104 5.20 10.34 5.30
CA LYS A 104 4.95 11.02 6.59
C LYS A 104 3.69 11.87 6.52
N GLY A 105 3.56 12.73 5.51
CA GLY A 105 2.38 13.59 5.35
C GLY A 105 1.08 12.79 5.18
N ILE A 106 1.12 11.65 4.49
CA ILE A 106 -0.03 10.74 4.37
C ILE A 106 -0.38 10.13 5.72
N ILE A 107 0.62 9.63 6.47
CA ILE A 107 0.43 9.03 7.80
C ILE A 107 -0.18 10.05 8.77
N GLU A 108 0.30 11.30 8.77
CA GLU A 108 -0.22 12.38 9.61
C GLU A 108 -1.65 12.81 9.27
N LYS A 109 -2.05 12.69 7.99
CA LYS A 109 -3.42 12.97 7.54
C LYS A 109 -4.38 11.82 7.89
N ILE A 110 -3.98 10.57 7.65
CA ILE A 110 -4.83 9.38 7.89
C ILE A 110 -4.92 9.04 9.39
N LYS A 111 -3.83 9.25 10.14
CA LYS A 111 -3.70 8.93 11.57
C LYS A 111 -4.09 7.48 11.92
N PRO A 112 -3.48 6.46 11.27
CA PRO A 112 -3.72 5.07 11.64
C PRO A 112 -3.15 4.80 13.05
N LYS A 113 -3.60 3.72 13.72
CA LYS A 113 -2.95 3.23 14.96
C LYS A 113 -1.53 2.76 14.68
N THR A 114 -1.29 2.16 13.52
CA THR A 114 0.04 1.72 13.08
C THR A 114 0.22 1.94 11.57
N ALA A 115 1.40 2.37 11.17
CA ALA A 115 1.82 2.41 9.77
C ALA A 115 2.99 1.45 9.53
N ILE A 116 2.96 0.68 8.45
CA ILE A 116 4.03 -0.21 8.01
C ILE A 116 4.58 0.32 6.68
N LEU A 117 5.84 0.74 6.69
CA LEU A 117 6.56 1.14 5.48
C LEU A 117 7.14 -0.10 4.80
N THR A 118 7.01 -0.21 3.49
CA THR A 118 7.54 -1.33 2.70
C THR A 118 8.00 -0.88 1.31
N HIS A 119 8.41 -1.83 0.45
CA HIS A 119 8.83 -1.58 -0.93
C HIS A 119 10.01 -0.59 -1.02
N PHE A 120 11.05 -0.83 -0.22
CA PHE A 120 12.18 0.08 -0.11
C PHE A 120 13.08 0.05 -1.34
N GLY A 121 13.27 1.21 -1.98
CA GLY A 121 14.34 1.40 -2.94
C GLY A 121 15.70 1.47 -2.26
N MET A 122 16.77 1.44 -3.07
CA MET A 122 18.15 1.41 -2.55
C MET A 122 18.51 2.61 -1.67
N THR A 123 17.92 3.78 -1.91
CA THR A 123 18.16 4.97 -1.07
C THR A 123 17.54 4.81 0.31
N MET A 124 16.31 4.30 0.39
CA MET A 124 15.65 3.95 1.65
C MET A 124 16.40 2.85 2.40
N TRP A 125 16.77 1.77 1.70
CA TRP A 125 17.48 0.64 2.31
C TRP A 125 18.83 1.05 2.93
N ARG A 126 19.65 1.80 2.19
CA ARG A 126 20.95 2.30 2.67
C ARG A 126 20.80 3.29 3.83
N ALA A 127 19.69 4.01 3.88
CA ALA A 127 19.36 4.93 4.96
C ALA A 127 18.73 4.23 6.19
N LYS A 128 18.76 2.89 6.23
CA LYS A 128 18.31 2.06 7.36
C LYS A 128 16.85 2.34 7.74
N PRO A 129 15.88 1.75 7.02
CA PRO A 129 14.47 2.09 7.16
C PRO A 129 13.93 1.89 8.58
N TRP A 130 14.51 1.02 9.40
CA TRP A 130 14.15 0.84 10.81
C TRP A 130 14.47 2.06 11.69
N GLU A 131 15.60 2.74 11.45
CA GLU A 131 15.94 4.00 12.16
C GLU A 131 14.99 5.13 11.71
N LEU A 132 14.68 5.18 10.42
CA LEU A 132 13.74 6.15 9.85
C LEU A 132 12.31 5.96 10.37
N ALA A 133 11.83 4.72 10.46
CA ALA A 133 10.52 4.38 11.03
C ALA A 133 10.45 4.76 12.52
N GLN A 134 11.50 4.50 13.28
CA GLN A 134 11.58 4.92 14.69
C GLN A 134 11.51 6.45 14.81
N LYS A 135 12.25 7.18 13.97
CA LYS A 135 12.21 8.65 13.93
C LYS A 135 10.81 9.17 13.60
N LEU A 136 10.14 8.59 12.59
CA LEU A 136 8.76 8.95 12.25
C LEU A 136 7.79 8.68 13.41
N THR A 137 8.01 7.59 14.16
CA THR A 137 7.21 7.30 15.36
C THR A 137 7.34 8.42 16.39
N MET A 138 8.56 8.88 16.66
CA MET A 138 8.81 9.98 17.59
C MET A 138 8.20 11.31 17.12
N GLU A 139 8.29 11.60 15.81
CA GLU A 139 7.82 12.87 15.25
C GLU A 139 6.30 12.96 15.14
N THR A 140 5.64 11.86 14.79
CA THR A 140 4.19 11.84 14.49
C THR A 140 3.34 11.37 15.67
N GLY A 141 3.94 10.68 16.64
CA GLY A 141 3.22 9.98 17.71
C GLY A 141 2.46 8.73 17.25
N ILE A 142 2.54 8.38 15.96
CA ILE A 142 1.91 7.18 15.38
C ILE A 142 2.95 6.07 15.36
N THR A 143 2.58 4.83 15.70
CA THR A 143 3.52 3.71 15.60
C THR A 143 3.88 3.45 14.15
N VAL A 144 5.15 3.59 13.77
CA VAL A 144 5.65 3.33 12.41
C VAL A 144 6.67 2.19 12.44
N ILE A 145 6.46 1.21 11.58
CA ILE A 145 7.29 0.00 11.48
C ILE A 145 7.89 -0.08 10.07
N ALA A 146 9.16 -0.42 9.96
CA ALA A 146 9.74 -0.83 8.68
C ALA A 146 9.53 -2.33 8.46
N ALA A 147 8.90 -2.70 7.34
CA ALA A 147 8.72 -4.09 6.97
C ALA A 147 10.07 -4.79 6.74
N ARG A 148 10.10 -6.10 6.98
CA ARG A 148 11.23 -6.98 6.69
C ARG A 148 10.73 -8.31 6.16
N ASP A 149 11.56 -9.00 5.41
CA ASP A 149 11.23 -10.33 4.89
C ASP A 149 10.93 -11.28 6.04
N GLY A 150 9.85 -12.06 5.90
CA GLY A 150 9.37 -12.97 6.94
C GLY A 150 8.65 -12.31 8.12
N MET A 151 8.46 -10.97 8.12
CA MET A 151 7.68 -10.29 9.15
C MET A 151 6.22 -10.77 9.15
N ARG A 152 5.68 -11.01 10.35
CA ARG A 152 4.25 -11.21 10.58
C ARG A 152 3.76 -10.11 11.49
N PHE A 153 2.60 -9.55 11.17
CA PHE A 153 1.91 -8.56 11.98
C PHE A 153 0.54 -9.12 12.37
N ASP A 154 0.28 -9.24 13.67
CA ASP A 154 -1.02 -9.69 14.16
C ASP A 154 -1.93 -8.48 14.32
N LEU A 155 -3.04 -8.46 13.58
CA LEU A 155 -4.02 -7.38 13.63
C LEU A 155 -4.62 -7.20 15.03
N ALA A 156 -4.62 -8.23 15.89
CA ALA A 156 -5.06 -8.11 17.28
C ALA A 156 -4.20 -7.14 18.13
N GLN A 157 -3.04 -6.71 17.62
CA GLN A 157 -2.20 -5.68 18.22
C GLN A 157 -2.77 -4.26 18.03
N LEU A 158 -3.69 -4.05 17.08
CA LEU A 158 -4.33 -2.77 16.78
C LEU A 158 -5.42 -2.41 17.80
N LYS A 159 -5.19 -2.66 19.09
CA LYS A 159 -6.16 -2.39 20.18
C LYS A 159 -6.56 -0.92 20.21
#